data_AF-B7MWM8-F1
#
_entry.id   AF-B7MWM8-F1
#
_cell.length_a   1.000
_cell.length_b   1.000
_cell.length_c   1.000
_cell.angle_alpha   90.00
_cell.angle_beta   90.00
_cell.angle_gamma   90.00
#
_symmetry.space_group_name_H-M   'P 1'
#
loop_
_entity.id
_entity.type
_entity.pdbx_description
1 polymer ?
#
loop_
_entity_poly.entity_id
_entity_poly.type
_entity_poly.pdbx_seq_one_letter_code
_entity_poly.pdbx_strand_id
1 'polypeptide(L)'
;MLDALTFDAGSTLTPDYMLMLDSRDITGNISDRLMSMTLTDNRGFEADQLDIELNDADGQVELPVRGAVLKVYIGWKGFALVCKGKFTVDEVEHRGAPDVVTIRARSADFRGTLNSRREGSWHDTTLGAIVEAIASRNRLEASVAPSLAGIKIPHIDQSQESDAKFLTRLAERNGGEVSVKMGKLLFLKAGQGVTASGKKIPQVTITRSDGDRHHFAIADRGAYTGVTAKWLHTKDPKPQKQKVKLKRKKKEKHLRALEHPKAKPVTQKKAPKVPEAREGEYMAGEADNVFALTTVYATKAQAMRAAQAKWDKLQRGVAEFSISLATGRADIYTETPVRVSGFKRVIDEQDWTITKVTHFLNNSGFTTSLELEVRLSDVEYETEDDD
;
A
#
# COMPACT_ATOMS: atom_id res chain seq x y z
N MET A 1 -25.17 -2.27 1.59
CA MET A 1 -25.67 -3.41 0.80
C MET A 1 -25.60 -2.98 -0.66
N LEU A 2 -24.53 -3.33 -1.38
CA LEU A 2 -24.68 -3.49 -2.82
C LEU A 2 -25.19 -4.92 -2.94
N ASP A 3 -26.52 -5.03 -2.99
CA ASP A 3 -27.16 -6.27 -3.32
C ASP A 3 -26.65 -6.73 -4.68
N ALA A 4 -26.50 -8.05 -4.74
CA ALA A 4 -26.06 -8.82 -5.87
C ALA A 4 -26.48 -8.20 -7.20
N LEU A 5 -25.54 -8.19 -8.14
CA LEU A 5 -25.84 -8.23 -9.55
C LEU A 5 -26.87 -9.36 -9.75
N THR A 6 -28.15 -9.04 -9.80
CA THR A 6 -29.22 -9.99 -10.10
C THR A 6 -29.12 -10.27 -11.59
N PHE A 7 -28.38 -11.32 -11.93
CA PHE A 7 -28.23 -11.77 -13.30
C PHE A 7 -29.49 -12.51 -13.72
N ASP A 8 -30.31 -11.91 -14.56
CA ASP A 8 -31.34 -12.64 -15.30
C ASP A 8 -30.66 -13.64 -16.23
N ALA A 9 -31.27 -14.82 -16.42
CA ALA A 9 -30.76 -15.85 -17.32
C ALA A 9 -30.61 -15.29 -18.75
N GLY A 10 -29.39 -15.30 -19.29
CA GLY A 10 -29.06 -14.73 -20.61
C GLY A 10 -28.46 -13.32 -20.59
N SER A 11 -28.29 -12.69 -19.42
CA SER A 11 -27.59 -11.40 -19.31
C SER A 11 -26.08 -11.55 -19.56
N THR A 12 -25.53 -10.71 -20.45
CA THR A 12 -24.09 -10.66 -20.73
C THR A 12 -23.44 -9.54 -19.93
N LEU A 13 -22.55 -9.89 -19.00
CA LEU A 13 -21.82 -8.91 -18.21
C LEU A 13 -20.69 -8.30 -19.05
N THR A 14 -20.92 -7.09 -19.55
CA THR A 14 -20.00 -6.40 -20.47
C THR A 14 -19.23 -5.32 -19.72
N PRO A 15 -17.88 -5.34 -19.75
CA PRO A 15 -17.09 -4.28 -19.14
C PRO A 15 -17.32 -2.96 -19.88
N ASP A 16 -17.22 -1.85 -19.16
CA ASP A 16 -17.41 -0.52 -19.72
C ASP A 16 -16.39 0.45 -19.12
N TYR A 17 -16.01 1.46 -19.88
CA TYR A 17 -15.03 2.45 -19.48
C TYR A 17 -15.31 3.78 -20.15
N MET A 18 -14.80 4.85 -19.56
CA MET A 18 -14.80 6.18 -20.15
C MET A 18 -13.42 6.79 -19.98
N LEU A 19 -12.84 7.25 -21.08
CA LEU A 19 -11.53 7.88 -21.12
C LEU A 19 -11.67 9.33 -21.59
N MET A 20 -11.31 10.25 -20.71
CA MET A 20 -11.24 11.66 -21.04
C MET A 20 -9.79 12.04 -21.30
N LEU A 21 -9.51 12.66 -22.44
CA LEU A 21 -8.25 13.34 -22.72
C LEU A 21 -8.44 14.82 -22.41
N ASP A 22 -7.79 15.28 -21.34
CA ASP A 22 -7.99 16.58 -20.70
C ASP A 22 -9.45 16.81 -20.27
N SER A 23 -10.26 17.41 -21.15
CA SER A 23 -11.70 17.67 -20.95
C SER A 23 -12.59 17.12 -22.08
N ARG A 24 -11.99 16.42 -23.05
CA ARG A 24 -12.70 15.82 -24.19
C ARG A 24 -12.85 14.32 -23.96
N ASP A 25 -14.07 13.83 -24.13
CA ASP A 25 -14.32 12.39 -24.14
C ASP A 25 -13.78 11.81 -25.45
N ILE A 26 -12.87 10.84 -25.35
CA ILE A 26 -12.27 10.14 -26.49
C ILE A 26 -12.72 8.67 -26.55
N THR A 27 -13.64 8.25 -25.69
CA THR A 27 -14.06 6.85 -25.54
C THR A 27 -14.54 6.26 -26.86
N GLY A 28 -15.40 6.97 -27.59
CA GLY A 28 -15.93 6.51 -28.88
C GLY A 28 -14.89 6.46 -30.01
N ASN A 29 -13.78 7.20 -29.89
CA ASN A 29 -12.70 7.18 -30.88
C ASN A 29 -11.80 5.95 -30.74
N ILE A 30 -11.70 5.40 -29.53
CA ILE A 30 -10.79 4.31 -29.20
C ILE A 30 -11.50 2.99 -28.88
N SER A 31 -12.83 2.99 -28.73
CA SER A 31 -13.62 1.82 -28.32
C SER A 31 -13.35 0.60 -29.18
N ASP A 32 -13.34 0.78 -30.50
CA ASP A 32 -13.19 -0.29 -31.47
C ASP A 32 -11.73 -0.75 -31.63
N ARG A 33 -10.80 0.00 -31.03
CA ARG A 33 -9.35 -0.24 -31.10
C ARG A 33 -8.78 -0.75 -29.79
N LEU A 34 -9.49 -0.60 -28.68
CA LEU A 34 -8.99 -1.00 -27.37
C LEU A 34 -8.80 -2.52 -27.31
N MET A 35 -7.55 -2.95 -27.20
CA MET A 35 -7.19 -4.35 -27.00
C MET A 35 -7.15 -4.69 -25.51
N SER A 36 -6.52 -3.81 -24.72
CA SER A 36 -6.49 -3.96 -23.27
C SER A 36 -6.26 -2.63 -22.56
N MET A 37 -6.83 -2.52 -21.37
CA MET A 37 -6.53 -1.47 -20.39
C MET A 37 -6.16 -2.14 -19.07
N THR A 38 -4.97 -1.82 -18.57
CA THR A 38 -4.49 -2.27 -17.25
C THR A 38 -4.32 -1.05 -16.37
N LEU A 39 -4.95 -1.08 -15.18
CA LEU A 39 -4.81 -0.03 -14.18
C LEU A 39 -4.26 -0.65 -12.90
N THR A 40 -3.06 -0.22 -12.50
CA THR A 40 -2.40 -0.63 -11.27
C THR A 40 -2.41 0.50 -10.25
N ASP A 41 -3.07 0.28 -9.12
CA ASP A 41 -3.08 1.16 -7.95
C ASP A 41 -2.13 0.58 -6.90
N ASN A 42 -1.10 1.35 -6.53
CA ASN A 42 -0.09 0.95 -5.58
C ASN A 42 -0.24 1.74 -4.26
N ARG A 43 0.04 1.08 -3.14
CA ARG A 43 0.24 1.78 -1.88
C ARG A 43 1.64 2.41 -1.85
N GLY A 44 1.71 3.61 -1.28
CA GLY A 44 2.96 4.30 -1.01
C GLY A 44 3.37 5.23 -2.14
N PHE A 45 4.66 5.49 -2.25
CA PHE A 45 5.17 6.53 -3.15
C PHE A 45 5.39 6.03 -4.59
N GLU A 46 5.00 4.79 -4.86
CA GLU A 46 4.91 4.28 -6.22
C GLU A 46 3.66 4.89 -6.88
N ALA A 47 3.81 5.49 -8.06
CA ALA A 47 2.65 6.03 -8.75
C ALA A 47 1.77 4.89 -9.28
N ASP A 48 0.48 5.20 -9.36
CA ASP A 48 -0.46 4.33 -10.04
C ASP A 48 -0.17 4.40 -11.54
N GLN A 49 -0.29 3.28 -12.23
CA GLN A 49 0.03 3.14 -13.64
C GLN A 49 -1.22 2.75 -14.44
N LEU A 50 -1.38 3.38 -15.60
CA LEU A 50 -2.37 3.07 -16.60
C LEU A 50 -1.66 2.68 -17.89
N ASP A 51 -1.88 1.45 -18.35
CA ASP A 51 -1.43 0.96 -19.63
C ASP A 51 -2.63 0.73 -20.54
N ILE A 52 -2.59 1.32 -21.74
CA ILE A 52 -3.61 1.15 -22.77
C ILE A 52 -2.94 0.60 -24.02
N GLU A 53 -3.44 -0.51 -24.54
CA GLU A 53 -3.03 -1.07 -25.83
C GLU A 53 -4.14 -0.89 -26.86
N LEU A 54 -3.80 -0.25 -27.98
CA LEU A 54 -4.69 0.04 -29.09
C LEU A 54 -4.22 -0.67 -30.36
N ASN A 55 -5.15 -1.26 -31.09
CA ASN A 55 -4.93 -1.80 -32.42
C ASN A 55 -4.71 -0.66 -33.43
N ASP A 56 -3.57 -0.70 -34.12
CA ASP A 56 -3.17 0.27 -35.13
C ASP A 56 -2.86 -0.39 -36.49
N ALA A 57 -3.52 -1.51 -36.81
CA ALA A 57 -3.33 -2.24 -38.07
C ALA A 57 -3.63 -1.40 -39.34
N ASP A 58 -4.34 -0.27 -39.21
CA ASP A 58 -4.64 0.67 -40.30
C ASP A 58 -3.82 1.98 -40.23
N GLY A 59 -2.94 2.12 -39.24
CA GLY A 59 -2.08 3.29 -39.03
C GLY A 59 -2.84 4.59 -38.71
N GLN A 60 -4.07 4.49 -38.21
CA GLN A 60 -4.94 5.64 -37.93
C GLN A 60 -4.88 6.11 -36.46
N VAL A 61 -4.16 5.40 -35.58
CA VAL A 61 -4.03 5.81 -34.17
C VAL A 61 -3.04 6.97 -34.07
N GLU A 62 -3.56 8.17 -33.85
CA GLU A 62 -2.73 9.31 -33.53
C GLU A 62 -2.04 9.12 -32.17
N LEU A 63 -0.71 9.24 -32.15
CA LEU A 63 0.08 9.12 -30.93
C LEU A 63 -0.16 10.35 -30.03
N PRO A 64 -0.67 10.17 -28.80
CA PRO A 64 -0.92 11.30 -27.91
C PRO A 64 0.39 11.99 -27.53
N VAL A 65 0.32 13.30 -27.32
CA VAL A 65 1.47 14.06 -26.82
C VAL A 65 1.85 13.61 -25.41
N ARG A 66 3.15 13.42 -25.20
CA ARG A 66 3.69 13.22 -23.85
C ARG A 66 3.32 14.45 -23.01
N GLY A 67 2.65 14.21 -21.88
CA GLY A 67 2.20 15.28 -20.98
C GLY A 67 0.69 15.42 -20.92
N ALA A 68 -0.04 14.82 -21.86
CA ALA A 68 -1.49 14.85 -21.85
C ALA A 68 -2.06 14.16 -20.60
N VAL A 69 -3.16 14.69 -20.07
CA VAL A 69 -3.79 14.16 -18.85
C VAL A 69 -5.00 13.31 -19.24
N LEU A 70 -4.93 12.03 -18.91
CA LEU A 70 -6.02 11.07 -19.05
C LEU A 70 -6.82 10.98 -17.75
N LYS A 71 -8.15 11.08 -17.82
CA LYS A 71 -9.03 10.75 -16.70
C LYS A 71 -9.80 9.48 -17.03
N VAL A 72 -9.62 8.47 -16.18
CA VAL A 72 -10.12 7.12 -16.43
C VAL A 72 -11.30 6.82 -15.52
N TYR A 73 -12.34 6.24 -16.11
CA TYR A 73 -13.45 5.63 -15.41
C TYR A 73 -13.62 4.20 -15.90
N ILE A 74 -13.84 3.26 -14.98
CA ILE A 74 -14.09 1.86 -15.33
C ILE A 74 -15.30 1.34 -14.57
N GLY A 75 -15.97 0.34 -15.12
CA GLY A 75 -17.11 -0.30 -14.50
C GLY A 75 -17.74 -1.36 -15.38
N TRP A 76 -19.03 -1.57 -15.16
CA TRP A 76 -19.85 -2.51 -15.92
C TRP A 76 -20.93 -1.74 -16.66
N LYS A 77 -21.23 -2.18 -17.89
CA LYS A 77 -22.28 -1.57 -18.71
C LYS A 77 -23.61 -1.60 -17.97
N GLY A 78 -24.31 -0.46 -17.93
CA GLY A 78 -25.58 -0.29 -17.21
C GLY A 78 -25.43 0.14 -15.75
N PHE A 79 -24.20 0.24 -15.22
CA PHE A 79 -23.90 0.76 -13.89
C PHE A 79 -23.09 2.06 -13.98
N ALA A 80 -23.09 2.85 -12.90
CA ALA A 80 -22.26 4.05 -12.83
C ALA A 80 -20.76 3.68 -12.88
N LEU A 81 -20.02 4.27 -13.82
CA LEU A 81 -18.58 4.08 -13.90
C LEU A 81 -17.87 4.76 -12.73
N VAL A 82 -16.86 4.10 -12.18
CA VAL A 82 -16.09 4.62 -11.05
C VAL A 82 -14.87 5.37 -11.57
N CYS A 83 -14.73 6.63 -11.15
CA CYS A 83 -13.56 7.45 -11.45
C CYS A 83 -12.32 6.86 -10.77
N LYS A 84 -11.33 6.44 -11.56
CA LYS A 84 -10.08 5.87 -11.06
C LYS A 84 -8.93 6.87 -10.93
N GLY A 85 -9.12 8.08 -11.43
CA GLY A 85 -8.19 9.18 -11.20
C GLY A 85 -7.73 9.83 -12.50
N LYS A 86 -6.66 10.63 -12.37
CA LYS A 86 -6.00 11.32 -13.48
C LYS A 86 -4.59 10.75 -13.63
N PHE A 87 -4.19 10.49 -14.86
CA PHE A 87 -2.91 9.90 -15.23
C PHE A 87 -2.27 10.78 -16.29
N THR A 88 -0.98 11.05 -16.18
CA THR A 88 -0.26 11.87 -17.16
C THR A 88 0.52 10.93 -18.07
N VAL A 89 0.29 11.02 -19.39
CA VAL A 89 0.97 10.21 -20.40
C VAL A 89 2.46 10.53 -20.38
N ASP A 90 3.30 9.54 -20.12
CA ASP A 90 4.75 9.69 -20.04
C ASP A 90 5.47 8.97 -21.18
N GLU A 91 4.95 7.82 -21.59
CA GLU A 91 5.52 6.99 -22.63
C GLU A 91 4.46 6.58 -23.65
N VAL A 92 4.85 6.61 -24.92
CA VAL A 92 4.07 6.09 -26.04
C VAL A 92 5.00 5.24 -26.86
N GLU A 93 4.61 3.99 -27.07
CA GLU A 93 5.35 2.97 -27.80
C GLU A 93 4.50 2.50 -28.98
N HIS A 94 5.12 2.27 -30.14
CA HIS A 94 4.50 1.61 -31.28
C HIS A 94 5.36 0.41 -31.66
N ARG A 95 4.75 -0.78 -31.69
CA ARG A 95 5.40 -2.02 -32.13
C ARG A 95 4.78 -2.47 -33.45
N GLY A 96 5.58 -3.09 -34.31
CA GLY A 96 5.09 -3.67 -35.57
C GLY A 96 4.41 -5.03 -35.36
N ALA A 97 3.71 -5.50 -36.40
CA ALA A 97 3.13 -6.82 -36.61
C ALA A 97 2.95 -7.74 -35.36
N PRO A 98 1.75 -7.76 -34.74
CA PRO A 98 0.63 -6.87 -35.02
C PRO A 98 0.96 -5.43 -34.64
N ASP A 99 0.51 -4.47 -35.47
CA ASP A 99 0.74 -3.05 -35.24
C ASP A 99 -0.08 -2.59 -34.04
N VAL A 100 0.61 -2.19 -32.96
CA VAL A 100 -0.01 -1.83 -31.68
C VAL A 100 0.64 -0.59 -31.10
N VAL A 101 -0.20 0.33 -30.67
CA VAL A 101 0.18 1.50 -29.89
C VAL A 101 -0.05 1.20 -28.41
N THR A 102 1.00 1.34 -27.60
CA THR A 102 0.94 1.26 -26.14
C THR A 102 1.13 2.64 -25.53
N ILE A 103 0.13 3.10 -24.79
CA ILE A 103 0.16 4.36 -24.06
C ILE A 103 0.33 4.03 -22.59
N ARG A 104 1.43 4.49 -21.99
CA ARG A 104 1.65 4.40 -20.54
C ARG A 104 1.44 5.78 -19.92
N ALA A 105 0.76 5.79 -18.78
CA ALA A 105 0.46 7.00 -18.04
C ALA A 105 0.53 6.74 -16.53
N ARG A 106 0.95 7.75 -15.75
CA ARG A 106 1.13 7.61 -14.29
C ARG A 106 0.37 8.67 -13.49
N SER A 107 -0.07 8.33 -12.27
CA SER A 107 -0.84 9.25 -11.40
C SER A 107 -0.04 10.46 -10.90
N ALA A 108 1.29 10.35 -10.90
CA ALA A 108 2.21 11.44 -10.61
C ALA A 108 3.06 11.75 -11.85
N ASP A 109 3.17 13.03 -12.20
CA ASP A 109 4.08 13.45 -13.26
C ASP A 109 5.54 13.43 -12.77
N PHE A 110 6.16 12.27 -12.94
CA PHE A 110 7.56 12.03 -12.60
C PHE A 110 8.57 12.70 -13.53
N ARG A 111 8.12 13.36 -14.61
CA ARG A 111 8.98 14.20 -15.46
C ARG A 111 9.15 15.61 -14.87
N GLY A 112 8.28 15.98 -13.94
CA GLY A 112 8.24 17.31 -13.37
C GLY A 112 9.22 17.53 -12.21
N THR A 113 8.97 18.60 -11.47
CA THR A 113 9.78 19.05 -10.36
C THR A 113 9.89 18.04 -9.21
N LEU A 114 8.97 17.06 -9.14
CA LEU A 114 8.92 16.06 -8.08
C LEU A 114 10.16 15.15 -8.07
N ASN A 115 10.73 14.87 -9.24
CA ASN A 115 11.95 14.07 -9.40
C ASN A 115 13.22 14.89 -9.65
N SER A 116 13.10 16.20 -9.82
CA SER A 116 14.26 17.09 -9.93
C SER A 116 15.00 17.16 -8.59
N ARG A 117 16.32 16.95 -8.62
CA ARG A 117 17.17 17.10 -7.43
C ARG A 117 17.21 18.54 -6.99
N ARG A 118 17.14 18.78 -5.69
CA ARG A 118 17.12 20.12 -5.11
C ARG A 118 17.98 20.20 -3.87
N GLU A 119 18.32 21.45 -3.58
CA GLU A 119 18.91 21.86 -2.32
C GLU A 119 17.96 22.84 -1.64
N GLY A 120 17.81 22.72 -0.34
CA GLY A 120 16.99 23.61 0.45
C GLY A 120 17.01 23.21 1.92
N SER A 121 16.75 24.17 2.79
CA SER A 121 16.75 23.95 4.22
C SER A 121 15.41 24.37 4.79
N TRP A 122 14.88 23.55 5.68
CA TRP A 122 13.65 23.82 6.41
C TRP A 122 14.00 24.03 7.88
N HIS A 123 13.49 25.08 8.48
CA HIS A 123 13.79 25.49 9.86
C HIS A 123 12.50 25.82 10.60
N ASP A 124 12.43 25.44 11.87
CA ASP A 124 11.32 25.70 12.80
C ASP A 124 9.93 25.65 12.14
N THR A 125 9.66 24.53 11.49
CA THR A 125 8.44 24.33 10.72
C THR A 125 7.71 23.07 11.18
N THR A 126 6.56 22.77 10.59
CA THR A 126 5.82 21.54 10.84
C THR A 126 5.88 20.62 9.65
N LEU A 127 5.72 19.32 9.89
CA LEU A 127 5.64 18.34 8.82
C LEU A 127 4.53 18.70 7.83
N GLY A 128 3.36 19.13 8.32
CA GLY A 128 2.26 19.58 7.48
C GLY A 128 2.66 20.73 6.56
N ALA A 129 3.32 21.76 7.10
CA ALA A 129 3.75 22.93 6.33
C ALA A 129 4.79 22.58 5.25
N ILE A 130 5.74 21.68 5.55
CA ILE A 130 6.66 21.17 4.52
C ILE A 130 5.86 20.50 3.40
N VAL A 131 4.99 19.54 3.74
CA VAL A 131 4.23 18.79 2.74
C VAL A 131 3.35 19.71 1.89
N GLU A 132 2.73 20.73 2.48
CA GLU A 132 1.92 21.73 1.78
C GLU A 132 2.73 22.58 0.81
N ALA A 133 3.91 23.05 1.23
CA ALA A 133 4.82 23.79 0.35
C ALA A 133 5.30 22.93 -0.83
N ILE A 134 5.57 21.64 -0.59
CA ILE A 134 5.98 20.69 -1.64
C ILE A 134 4.81 20.34 -2.58
N ALA A 135 3.60 20.17 -2.06
CA ALA A 135 2.44 19.90 -2.87
C ALA A 135 2.15 21.10 -3.80
N SER A 136 2.12 22.30 -3.24
CA SER A 136 1.83 23.55 -3.96
C SER A 136 2.81 23.80 -5.11
N ARG A 137 4.12 23.63 -4.87
CA ARG A 137 5.14 23.80 -5.93
C ARG A 137 5.04 22.77 -7.06
N ASN A 138 4.50 21.59 -6.76
CA ASN A 138 4.26 20.52 -7.73
C ASN A 138 2.83 20.52 -8.30
N ARG A 139 2.03 21.57 -8.03
CA ARG A 139 0.62 21.69 -8.47
C ARG A 139 -0.27 20.55 -7.97
N LEU A 140 0.02 20.06 -6.76
CA LEU A 140 -0.75 19.06 -6.05
C LEU A 140 -1.43 19.69 -4.83
N GLU A 141 -2.57 19.14 -4.43
CA GLU A 141 -3.24 19.50 -3.18
C GLU A 141 -2.67 18.65 -2.03
N ALA A 142 -2.22 19.27 -0.93
CA ALA A 142 -1.73 18.51 0.23
C ALA A 142 -2.90 17.95 1.05
N SER A 143 -2.76 16.69 1.47
CA SER A 143 -3.70 16.04 2.38
C SER A 143 -2.94 15.21 3.40
N VAL A 144 -2.79 15.77 4.60
CA VAL A 144 -1.93 15.23 5.66
C VAL A 144 -2.78 14.78 6.84
N ALA A 145 -2.51 13.58 7.35
CA ALA A 145 -3.17 13.09 8.55
C ALA A 145 -2.90 14.02 9.75
N PRO A 146 -3.91 14.39 10.57
CA PRO A 146 -3.75 15.35 11.67
C PRO A 146 -2.65 14.96 12.68
N SER A 147 -2.49 13.66 12.95
CA SER A 147 -1.46 13.12 13.84
C SER A 147 -0.03 13.35 13.35
N LEU A 148 0.15 13.52 12.03
CA LEU A 148 1.44 13.77 11.40
C LEU A 148 1.67 15.26 11.13
N ALA A 149 0.61 16.00 10.78
CA ALA A 149 0.70 17.42 10.42
C ALA A 149 1.34 18.28 11.51
N GLY A 150 1.02 18.03 12.79
CA GLY A 150 1.49 18.81 13.94
C GLY A 150 2.92 18.52 14.41
N ILE A 151 3.63 17.59 13.78
CA ILE A 151 5.00 17.24 14.18
C ILE A 151 5.91 18.43 13.88
N LYS A 152 6.51 19.01 14.93
CA LYS A 152 7.54 20.05 14.80
C LYS A 152 8.84 19.47 14.24
N ILE A 153 9.40 20.18 13.27
CA ILE A 153 10.67 19.88 12.62
C ILE A 153 11.60 21.06 12.93
N PRO A 154 12.53 20.91 13.89
CA PRO A 154 13.46 21.97 14.25
C PRO A 154 14.32 22.39 13.06
N HIS A 155 14.84 21.40 12.34
CA HIS A 155 15.63 21.60 11.14
C HIS A 155 15.70 20.31 10.32
N ILE A 156 15.61 20.42 9.00
CA ILE A 156 15.90 19.34 8.06
C ILE A 156 16.35 19.91 6.71
N ASP A 157 17.44 19.35 6.17
CA ASP A 157 17.93 19.72 4.85
C ASP A 157 17.42 18.76 3.78
N GLN A 158 17.05 19.34 2.64
CA GLN A 158 16.92 18.68 1.35
C GLN A 158 18.27 18.86 0.63
N SER A 159 19.08 17.82 0.51
CA SER A 159 20.46 17.92 -0.03
C SER A 159 20.64 17.00 -1.23
N GLN A 160 20.69 17.57 -2.44
CA GLN A 160 20.81 16.82 -3.71
C GLN A 160 19.79 15.69 -3.86
N GLU A 161 18.61 15.85 -3.23
CA GLU A 161 17.54 14.87 -3.27
C GLU A 161 16.30 15.47 -3.93
N SER A 162 15.55 14.63 -4.63
CA SER A 162 14.29 15.05 -5.21
C SER A 162 13.20 15.19 -4.16
N ASP A 163 12.14 15.95 -4.47
CA ASP A 163 10.99 16.09 -3.58
C ASP A 163 10.37 14.74 -3.22
N ALA A 164 10.30 13.83 -4.21
CA ALA A 164 9.90 12.46 -4.03
C ALA A 164 10.71 11.72 -2.94
N LYS A 165 12.04 11.78 -3.06
CA LYS A 165 12.95 11.14 -2.10
C LYS A 165 12.90 11.82 -0.74
N PHE A 166 12.82 13.14 -0.71
CA PHE A 166 12.71 13.91 0.51
C PHE A 166 11.43 13.59 1.28
N LEU A 167 10.28 13.58 0.61
CA LEU A 167 8.99 13.21 1.19
C LEU A 167 8.98 11.78 1.73
N THR A 168 9.53 10.83 0.96
CA THR A 168 9.67 9.43 1.39
C THR A 168 10.52 9.33 2.65
N ARG A 169 11.68 10.00 2.67
CA ARG A 169 12.57 10.07 3.84
C ARG A 169 11.90 10.74 5.04
N LEU A 170 11.13 11.79 4.80
CA LEU A 170 10.39 12.51 5.84
C LEU A 170 9.30 11.62 6.45
N ALA A 171 8.59 10.84 5.63
CA ALA A 171 7.60 9.87 6.07
C ALA A 171 8.22 8.74 6.87
N GLU A 172 9.27 8.09 6.37
CA GLU A 172 9.97 7.02 7.08
C GLU A 172 10.50 7.49 8.45
N ARG A 173 11.04 8.72 8.54
CA ARG A 173 11.53 9.28 9.80
C ARG A 173 10.44 9.62 10.80
N ASN A 174 9.20 9.80 10.35
CA ASN A 174 8.09 10.23 11.20
C ASN A 174 7.01 9.18 11.38
N GLY A 175 7.20 7.99 10.80
CA GLY A 175 6.27 6.87 10.87
C GLY A 175 5.03 7.02 10.00
N GLY A 176 5.16 7.76 8.89
CA GLY A 176 4.14 7.91 7.86
C GLY A 176 4.51 7.20 6.56
N GLU A 177 3.64 7.38 5.57
CA GLU A 177 3.78 6.95 4.18
C GLU A 177 3.22 8.06 3.29
N VAL A 178 3.82 8.24 2.12
CA VAL A 178 3.41 9.27 1.15
C VAL A 178 2.90 8.58 -0.10
N SER A 179 1.82 9.07 -0.68
CA SER A 179 1.32 8.66 -2.00
C SER A 179 0.77 9.84 -2.77
N VAL A 180 0.71 9.74 -4.10
CA VAL A 180 0.11 10.77 -4.97
C VAL A 180 -1.08 10.15 -5.68
N LYS A 181 -2.29 10.62 -5.35
CA LYS A 181 -3.54 10.10 -5.92
C LYS A 181 -4.49 11.25 -6.22
N MET A 182 -5.16 11.18 -7.37
CA MET A 182 -6.16 12.17 -7.79
C MET A 182 -5.67 13.65 -7.76
N GLY A 183 -4.40 13.91 -8.05
CA GLY A 183 -3.81 15.26 -7.95
C GLY A 183 -3.59 15.74 -6.52
N LYS A 184 -3.70 14.84 -5.53
CA LYS A 184 -3.43 15.11 -4.12
C LYS A 184 -2.19 14.36 -3.66
N LEU A 185 -1.38 15.03 -2.85
CA LEU A 185 -0.27 14.43 -2.12
C LEU A 185 -0.80 14.01 -0.74
N LEU A 186 -0.94 12.70 -0.56
CA LEU A 186 -1.44 12.06 0.66
C LEU A 186 -0.26 11.72 1.58
N PHE A 187 -0.33 12.15 2.84
CA PHE A 187 0.68 11.83 3.86
C PHE A 187 0.00 11.21 5.08
N LEU A 188 0.08 9.88 5.21
CA LEU A 188 -0.78 9.05 6.06
C LEU A 188 0.04 8.10 6.92
N LYS A 189 -0.60 7.41 7.87
CA LYS A 189 -0.01 6.22 8.50
C LYS A 189 -0.58 4.98 7.82
N ALA A 190 0.30 4.16 7.25
CA ALA A 190 -0.03 2.94 6.53
C ALA A 190 -0.82 1.93 7.39
N GLY A 191 -1.76 1.21 6.77
CA GLY A 191 -2.48 0.09 7.37
C GLY A 191 -3.54 0.48 8.41
N GLN A 192 -3.92 1.76 8.50
CA GLN A 192 -4.96 2.20 9.43
C GLN A 192 -6.38 1.97 8.87
N GLY A 193 -6.53 1.83 7.54
CA GLY A 193 -7.85 1.72 6.91
C GLY A 193 -8.70 2.96 7.10
N VAL A 194 -8.06 4.14 7.11
CA VAL A 194 -8.70 5.45 7.18
C VAL A 194 -8.21 6.31 6.03
N THR A 195 -9.10 7.13 5.50
CA THR A 195 -8.74 8.16 4.54
C THR A 195 -7.86 9.24 5.19
N ALA A 196 -7.26 10.13 4.38
CA ALA A 196 -6.51 11.29 4.87
C ALA A 196 -7.27 12.18 5.85
N SER A 197 -8.60 12.27 5.65
CA SER A 197 -9.51 13.00 6.54
C SER A 197 -9.83 12.28 7.86
N GLY A 198 -9.32 11.06 8.07
CA GLY A 198 -9.59 10.23 9.24
C GLY A 198 -10.89 9.41 9.15
N LYS A 199 -11.67 9.54 8.07
CA LYS A 199 -12.88 8.72 7.85
C LYS A 199 -12.48 7.25 7.64
N LYS A 200 -13.13 6.32 8.33
CA LYS A 200 -12.92 4.88 8.17
C LYS A 200 -13.32 4.43 6.76
N ILE A 201 -12.48 3.63 6.14
CA ILE A 201 -12.77 2.98 4.86
C ILE A 201 -13.67 1.76 5.16
N PRO A 202 -14.83 1.62 4.49
CA PRO A 202 -15.69 0.45 4.67
C PRO A 202 -14.95 -0.85 4.38
N GLN A 203 -15.12 -1.85 5.24
CA GLN A 203 -14.55 -3.18 5.01
C GLN A 203 -15.29 -3.89 3.88
N VAL A 204 -14.53 -4.55 3.03
CA VAL A 204 -15.03 -5.37 1.93
C VAL A 204 -14.89 -6.85 2.29
N THR A 205 -15.91 -7.65 1.97
CA THR A 205 -15.83 -9.11 2.07
C THR A 205 -15.49 -9.70 0.71
N ILE A 206 -14.52 -10.62 0.67
CA ILE A 206 -14.15 -11.41 -0.51
C ILE A 206 -14.29 -12.89 -0.16
N THR A 207 -15.11 -13.60 -0.92
CA THR A 207 -15.35 -15.02 -0.73
C THR A 207 -14.50 -15.84 -1.68
N ARG A 208 -14.32 -17.14 -1.36
CA ARG A 208 -13.63 -18.06 -2.25
C ARG A 208 -14.25 -18.18 -3.64
N SER A 209 -15.56 -18.00 -3.75
CA SER A 209 -16.29 -18.04 -5.03
C SER A 209 -16.08 -16.80 -5.90
N ASP A 210 -15.52 -15.71 -5.35
CA ASP A 210 -15.33 -14.46 -6.10
C ASP A 210 -14.13 -14.54 -7.07
N GLY A 211 -13.29 -15.57 -6.98
CA GLY A 211 -12.05 -15.71 -7.74
C GLY A 211 -11.53 -17.14 -7.85
N ASP A 212 -10.59 -17.37 -8.77
CA ASP A 212 -10.10 -18.72 -9.11
C ASP A 212 -8.67 -18.98 -8.62
N ARG A 213 -7.78 -17.99 -8.75
CA ARG A 213 -6.36 -18.07 -8.40
C ARG A 213 -6.09 -17.27 -7.13
N HIS A 214 -5.45 -17.92 -6.17
CA HIS A 214 -5.00 -17.29 -4.92
C HIS A 214 -3.63 -17.83 -4.55
N HIS A 215 -2.84 -17.01 -3.88
CA HIS A 215 -1.57 -17.40 -3.29
C HIS A 215 -1.51 -16.88 -1.86
N PHE A 216 -1.01 -17.71 -0.96
CA PHE A 216 -0.80 -17.37 0.44
C PHE A 216 0.61 -17.80 0.82
N ALA A 217 1.39 -16.86 1.36
CA ALA A 217 2.72 -17.12 1.85
C ALA A 217 2.87 -16.53 3.26
N ILE A 218 3.57 -17.28 4.11
CA ILE A 218 4.08 -16.80 5.39
C ILE A 218 5.59 -16.85 5.27
N ALA A 219 6.26 -15.74 5.56
CA ALA A 219 7.71 -15.64 5.43
C ALA A 219 8.36 -15.43 6.81
N ASP A 220 9.20 -16.38 7.23
CA ASP A 220 9.99 -16.27 8.46
C ASP A 220 11.26 -15.42 8.31
N ARG A 221 11.61 -15.01 7.07
CA ARG A 221 12.83 -14.22 6.76
C ARG A 221 12.90 -12.84 7.43
N GLY A 222 11.88 -12.47 8.20
CA GLY A 222 11.82 -11.27 9.01
C GLY A 222 11.26 -11.50 10.41
N ALA A 223 11.45 -12.69 11.01
CA ALA A 223 11.09 -13.01 12.40
C ALA A 223 11.94 -12.21 13.40
N TYR A 224 11.87 -10.88 13.31
CA TYR A 224 12.47 -9.98 14.26
C TYR A 224 11.63 -10.01 15.53
N THR A 225 12.28 -10.06 16.69
CA THR A 225 11.65 -9.99 18.01
C THR A 225 11.42 -8.54 18.46
N GLY A 226 12.06 -7.57 17.79
CA GLY A 226 11.86 -6.15 18.01
C GLY A 226 12.55 -5.27 16.97
N VAL A 227 12.35 -3.96 17.06
CA VAL A 227 13.10 -2.94 16.32
C VAL A 227 13.84 -2.04 17.30
N THR A 228 15.10 -1.70 16.97
CA THR A 228 15.87 -0.68 17.70
C THR A 228 16.12 0.57 16.88
N ALA A 229 16.04 1.72 17.53
CA ALA A 229 16.40 3.01 16.95
C ALA A 229 17.32 3.80 17.89
N LYS A 230 18.24 4.56 17.30
CA LYS A 230 19.19 5.43 18.02
C LYS A 230 18.81 6.89 17.83
N TRP A 231 19.01 7.73 18.83
CA TRP A 231 18.82 9.17 18.71
C TRP A 231 20.02 9.95 19.26
N LEU A 232 20.11 11.23 18.95
CA LEU A 232 21.13 12.14 19.46
C LEU A 232 20.71 12.72 20.80
N HIS A 233 21.63 12.75 21.77
CA HIS A 233 21.45 13.42 23.05
C HIS A 233 22.41 14.61 23.16
N THR A 234 22.00 15.77 22.65
CA THR A 234 22.87 16.96 22.54
C THR A 234 23.26 17.57 23.90
N LYS A 235 22.51 17.25 24.96
CA LYS A 235 22.77 17.77 26.33
C LYS A 235 23.73 16.90 27.15
N ASP A 236 23.85 15.62 26.82
CA ASP A 236 24.72 14.66 27.52
C ASP A 236 25.43 13.78 26.47
N PRO A 237 26.65 14.15 26.04
CA PRO A 237 27.38 13.46 24.97
C PRO A 237 28.00 12.12 25.38
N LYS A 238 27.78 11.66 26.63
CA LYS A 238 28.21 10.31 27.04
C LYS A 238 27.45 9.29 26.18
N PRO A 239 28.11 8.24 25.66
CA PRO A 239 27.46 7.17 24.90
C PRO A 239 26.61 6.32 25.86
N GLN A 240 25.51 6.87 26.33
CA GLN A 240 24.50 6.09 27.01
C GLN A 240 23.86 5.15 26.00
N LYS A 241 23.28 4.07 26.52
CA LYS A 241 22.55 3.01 25.83
C LYS A 241 21.26 3.56 25.18
N GLN A 242 21.40 4.53 24.29
CA GLN A 242 20.33 5.28 23.63
C GLN A 242 19.73 4.43 22.51
N LYS A 243 19.10 3.33 22.92
CA LYS A 243 18.37 2.40 22.05
C LYS A 243 16.97 2.26 22.63
N VAL A 244 15.96 2.57 21.83
CA VAL A 244 14.59 2.16 22.14
C VAL A 244 14.41 0.77 21.56
N LYS A 245 14.11 -0.24 22.37
CA LYS A 245 13.64 -1.55 21.89
C LYS A 245 12.12 -1.57 21.99
N LEU A 246 11.46 -1.83 20.86
CA LEU A 246 10.01 -2.05 20.82
C LEU A 246 9.73 -3.54 20.72
N LYS A 247 8.93 -4.05 21.66
CA LYS A 247 8.36 -5.40 21.64
C LYS A 247 6.84 -5.31 21.76
N ARG A 248 6.12 -6.23 21.10
CA ARG A 248 4.66 -6.32 21.22
C ARG A 248 4.29 -6.83 22.61
N LYS A 249 3.37 -6.15 23.30
CA LYS A 249 2.73 -6.73 24.50
C LYS A 249 1.95 -7.97 24.09
N LYS A 250 2.28 -9.14 24.64
CA LYS A 250 1.41 -10.31 24.51
C LYS A 250 0.12 -9.98 25.26
N LYS A 251 -1.01 -9.79 24.55
CA LYS A 251 -2.33 -9.77 25.19
C LYS A 251 -2.52 -11.12 25.89
N GLU A 252 -2.97 -11.10 27.15
CA GLU A 252 -3.33 -12.33 27.86
C GLU A 252 -4.33 -13.13 27.02
N LYS A 253 -4.08 -14.44 26.92
CA LYS A 253 -4.88 -15.37 26.11
C LYS A 253 -6.30 -15.42 26.67
N HIS A 254 -7.22 -14.63 26.11
CA HIS A 254 -8.65 -14.85 26.32
C HIS A 254 -9.07 -16.14 25.58
N LEU A 255 -9.17 -17.21 26.37
CA LEU A 255 -10.00 -18.41 26.23
C LEU A 255 -10.25 -19.00 24.82
N ARG A 256 -9.79 -20.27 24.70
CA ARG A 256 -10.00 -21.29 23.66
C ARG A 256 -8.93 -21.37 22.55
N ALA A 257 -7.76 -21.84 22.97
CA ALA A 257 -7.03 -22.80 22.14
C ALA A 257 -7.93 -24.04 21.97
N LEU A 258 -8.59 -24.16 20.82
CA LEU A 258 -9.25 -25.40 20.41
C LEU A 258 -8.16 -26.34 19.93
N GLU A 259 -7.69 -27.18 20.84
CA GLU A 259 -6.85 -28.34 20.56
C GLU A 259 -7.56 -29.25 19.56
N HIS A 260 -6.79 -29.85 18.65
CA HIS A 260 -7.33 -30.89 17.76
C HIS A 260 -7.77 -32.10 18.60
N PRO A 261 -8.96 -32.68 18.35
CA PRO A 261 -9.60 -33.69 19.21
C PRO A 261 -8.89 -35.07 19.27
N LYS A 262 -7.68 -35.20 18.72
CA LYS A 262 -6.89 -36.45 18.74
C LYS A 262 -5.54 -36.34 19.45
N ALA A 263 -5.28 -35.26 20.18
CA ALA A 263 -4.07 -35.18 21.02
C ALA A 263 -4.29 -35.93 22.34
N LYS A 264 -3.68 -37.11 22.51
CA LYS A 264 -3.62 -37.78 23.81
C LYS A 264 -2.53 -37.11 24.67
N PRO A 265 -2.83 -36.69 25.91
CA PRO A 265 -1.84 -36.09 26.79
C PRO A 265 -0.94 -37.17 27.38
N VAL A 266 0.37 -37.04 27.21
CA VAL A 266 1.37 -37.85 27.95
C VAL A 266 2.02 -36.97 29.01
N THR A 267 1.73 -37.29 30.26
CA THR A 267 2.31 -36.69 31.47
C THR A 267 3.73 -37.22 31.68
N GLN A 268 4.76 -36.38 31.63
CA GLN A 268 6.02 -36.63 32.34
C GLN A 268 6.66 -35.35 32.90
N LYS A 269 7.23 -35.50 34.10
CA LYS A 269 7.80 -34.50 35.02
C LYS A 269 9.24 -34.08 34.61
N LYS A 270 9.50 -32.77 34.75
CA LYS A 270 10.73 -32.03 35.16
C LYS A 270 12.13 -32.37 34.59
N ALA A 271 12.79 -31.35 34.02
CA ALA A 271 14.11 -30.74 34.36
C ALA A 271 14.80 -30.10 33.10
N PRO A 272 15.68 -29.08 33.22
CA PRO A 272 15.75 -27.97 32.28
C PRO A 272 16.87 -28.01 31.21
N LYS A 273 16.53 -27.43 30.04
CA LYS A 273 17.35 -26.92 28.91
C LYS A 273 18.08 -27.94 27.99
N VAL A 274 17.48 -28.17 26.81
CA VAL A 274 17.97 -27.80 25.46
C VAL A 274 16.69 -27.60 24.61
N PRO A 275 16.40 -26.42 24.01
CA PRO A 275 15.26 -26.29 23.14
C PRO A 275 15.66 -26.75 21.74
N GLU A 276 15.35 -27.99 21.39
CA GLU A 276 15.27 -28.38 19.98
C GLU A 276 13.89 -28.99 19.70
N ALA A 277 13.29 -28.39 18.67
CA ALA A 277 12.12 -28.74 17.87
C ALA A 277 10.92 -29.43 18.56
N ARG A 278 9.86 -28.64 18.80
CA ARG A 278 8.49 -29.15 18.92
C ARG A 278 7.67 -28.70 17.72
N GLU A 279 7.36 -29.65 16.84
CA GLU A 279 6.48 -29.46 15.68
C GLU A 279 5.04 -29.22 16.14
N GLY A 280 4.45 -28.11 15.69
CA GLY A 280 3.04 -27.74 15.95
C GLY A 280 2.80 -26.27 16.29
N GLU A 281 3.84 -25.48 16.55
CA GLU A 281 3.81 -24.02 16.57
C GLU A 281 4.54 -23.52 15.32
N TYR A 282 3.86 -22.82 14.41
CA TYR A 282 4.53 -22.08 13.32
C TYR A 282 5.08 -20.76 13.91
N MET A 283 5.99 -20.88 14.87
CA MET A 283 6.79 -19.79 15.46
C MET A 283 8.14 -20.37 15.84
N ALA A 284 9.01 -20.56 14.86
CA ALA A 284 10.43 -20.83 15.09
C ALA A 284 11.22 -19.53 14.93
N GLY A 285 11.22 -18.72 15.98
CA GLY A 285 12.16 -17.60 16.14
C GLY A 285 12.95 -17.82 17.42
N GLU A 286 14.23 -18.15 17.30
CA GLU A 286 15.17 -18.18 18.42
C GLU A 286 15.41 -16.77 19.01
N ALA A 287 16.00 -16.74 20.20
CA ALA A 287 16.16 -15.58 21.06
C ALA A 287 16.79 -14.34 20.37
N ASP A 288 16.04 -13.23 20.39
CA ASP A 288 16.47 -11.85 20.17
C ASP A 288 17.10 -11.43 18.82
N ASN A 289 16.45 -11.77 17.69
CA ASN A 289 16.73 -11.11 16.42
C ASN A 289 16.10 -9.70 16.36
N VAL A 290 16.85 -8.64 16.64
CA VAL A 290 16.32 -7.26 16.66
C VAL A 290 16.74 -6.47 15.42
N PHE A 291 15.78 -5.90 14.69
CA PHE A 291 16.08 -5.05 13.54
C PHE A 291 16.59 -3.68 13.98
N ALA A 292 17.86 -3.37 13.73
CA ALA A 292 18.44 -2.07 14.06
C ALA A 292 18.26 -1.06 12.91
N LEU A 293 17.58 0.06 13.17
CA LEU A 293 17.55 1.20 12.27
C LEU A 293 18.95 1.79 12.16
N THR A 294 19.45 1.91 10.93
CA THR A 294 20.77 2.50 10.64
C THR A 294 20.80 4.02 10.83
N THR A 295 19.63 4.67 10.78
CA THR A 295 19.50 6.11 10.93
C THR A 295 19.56 6.51 12.41
N VAL A 296 20.36 7.53 12.71
CA VAL A 296 20.34 8.22 14.00
C VAL A 296 19.37 9.39 13.92
N TYR A 297 18.41 9.44 14.85
CA TYR A 297 17.34 10.44 14.87
C TYR A 297 17.70 11.64 15.74
N ALA A 298 17.05 12.78 15.49
CA ALA A 298 17.31 14.00 16.27
C ALA A 298 16.73 13.93 17.69
N THR A 299 15.62 13.20 17.88
CA THR A 299 14.91 13.14 19.17
C THR A 299 14.44 11.71 19.49
N LYS A 300 14.29 11.39 20.79
CA LYS A 300 13.72 10.10 21.26
C LYS A 300 12.34 9.84 20.64
N ALA A 301 11.49 10.87 20.60
CA ALA A 301 10.14 10.76 20.04
C ALA A 301 10.12 10.43 18.54
N GLN A 302 11.08 10.95 17.76
CA GLN A 302 11.22 10.63 16.35
C GLN A 302 11.74 9.20 16.16
N ALA A 303 12.78 8.80 16.92
CA ALA A 303 13.30 7.44 16.91
C ALA A 303 12.21 6.41 17.23
N MET A 304 11.39 6.69 18.25
CA MET A 304 10.29 5.82 18.67
C MET A 304 9.23 5.66 17.58
N ARG A 305 8.81 6.75 16.94
CA ARG A 305 7.82 6.69 15.83
C ARG A 305 8.36 5.93 14.61
N ALA A 306 9.63 6.16 14.26
CA ALA A 306 10.26 5.45 13.15
C ALA A 306 10.45 3.95 13.47
N ALA A 307 10.86 3.61 14.69
CA ALA A 307 10.96 2.24 15.17
C ALA A 307 9.59 1.55 15.13
N GLN A 308 8.55 2.20 15.64
CA GLN A 308 7.19 1.68 15.67
C GLN A 308 6.66 1.45 14.25
N ALA A 309 6.85 2.41 13.35
CA ALA A 309 6.40 2.25 11.96
C ALA A 309 7.15 1.15 11.21
N LYS A 310 8.47 0.99 11.46
CA LYS A 310 9.23 -0.12 10.89
C LYS A 310 8.76 -1.46 11.45
N TRP A 311 8.49 -1.51 12.75
CA TRP A 311 7.96 -2.69 13.41
C TRP A 311 6.57 -3.05 12.86
N ASP A 312 5.66 -2.08 12.78
CA ASP A 312 4.34 -2.24 12.15
C ASP A 312 4.51 -2.82 10.73
N LYS A 313 5.40 -2.24 9.90
CA LYS A 313 5.64 -2.72 8.53
C LYS A 313 6.16 -4.16 8.49
N LEU A 314 7.08 -4.53 9.38
CA LEU A 314 7.60 -5.90 9.47
C LEU A 314 6.49 -6.88 9.85
N GLN A 315 5.65 -6.51 10.82
CA GLN A 315 4.52 -7.33 11.28
C GLN A 315 3.44 -7.49 10.21
N ARG A 316 3.16 -6.45 9.41
CA ARG A 316 2.21 -6.55 8.30
C ARG A 316 2.68 -7.47 7.18
N GLY A 317 3.99 -7.51 6.92
CA GLY A 317 4.61 -8.37 5.89
C GLY A 317 4.89 -9.81 6.31
N VAL A 318 4.44 -10.25 7.50
CA VAL A 318 4.64 -11.65 7.96
C VAL A 318 3.84 -12.63 7.10
N ALA A 319 2.64 -12.21 6.67
CA ALA A 319 1.81 -13.00 5.77
C ALA A 319 1.36 -12.14 4.59
N GLU A 320 1.48 -12.72 3.41
CA GLU A 320 1.06 -12.15 2.14
C GLU A 320 -0.05 -13.01 1.55
N PHE A 321 -1.09 -12.36 1.06
CA PHE A 321 -2.19 -13.02 0.40
C PHE A 321 -2.49 -12.30 -0.91
N SER A 322 -2.61 -13.03 -2.01
CA SER A 322 -3.08 -12.48 -3.28
C SER A 322 -4.22 -13.31 -3.85
N ILE A 323 -5.13 -12.65 -4.55
CA ILE A 323 -6.28 -13.28 -5.19
C ILE A 323 -6.63 -12.56 -6.50
N SER A 324 -6.99 -13.34 -7.52
CA SER A 324 -7.58 -12.83 -8.77
C SER A 324 -9.09 -13.02 -8.73
N LEU A 325 -9.83 -11.91 -8.75
CA LEU A 325 -11.27 -11.88 -8.78
C LEU A 325 -11.76 -12.08 -10.22
N ALA A 326 -12.72 -12.99 -10.40
CA ALA A 326 -13.34 -13.27 -11.69
C ALA A 326 -14.20 -12.10 -12.17
N THR A 327 -14.80 -11.36 -11.25
CA THR A 327 -15.58 -10.15 -11.54
C THR A 327 -14.81 -8.92 -11.07
N GLY A 328 -14.51 -8.04 -12.01
CA GLY A 328 -13.89 -6.74 -11.75
C GLY A 328 -14.68 -5.89 -10.77
N ARG A 329 -13.98 -5.37 -9.77
CA ARG A 329 -14.50 -4.52 -8.70
C ARG A 329 -13.89 -3.14 -8.73
N ALA A 330 -14.57 -2.20 -9.38
CA ALA A 330 -14.09 -0.84 -9.55
C ALA A 330 -14.16 0.00 -8.25
N ASP A 331 -14.89 -0.45 -7.24
CA ASP A 331 -15.05 0.21 -5.94
C ASP A 331 -13.87 0.00 -4.98
N ILE A 332 -13.00 -0.97 -5.27
CA ILE A 332 -11.83 -1.30 -4.45
C ILE A 332 -10.64 -0.40 -4.83
N TYR A 333 -9.90 0.04 -3.81
CA TYR A 333 -8.65 0.80 -3.89
C TYR A 333 -7.68 0.38 -2.78
N THR A 334 -6.43 0.85 -2.86
CA THR A 334 -5.41 0.61 -1.84
C THR A 334 -5.84 1.10 -0.45
N GLU A 335 -5.30 0.50 0.62
CA GLU A 335 -5.71 0.74 2.03
C GLU A 335 -7.13 0.29 2.41
N THR A 336 -7.92 -0.28 1.49
CA THR A 336 -9.24 -0.84 1.80
C THR A 336 -9.09 -2.07 2.72
N PRO A 337 -9.78 -2.12 3.88
CA PRO A 337 -9.81 -3.31 4.71
C PRO A 337 -10.60 -4.43 4.05
N VAL A 338 -10.07 -5.66 4.11
CA VAL A 338 -10.69 -6.84 3.53
C VAL A 338 -10.87 -7.92 4.58
N ARG A 339 -12.03 -8.57 4.56
CA ARG A 339 -12.26 -9.87 5.20
C ARG A 339 -12.39 -10.91 4.10
N VAL A 340 -11.71 -12.04 4.28
CA VAL A 340 -11.80 -13.16 3.34
C VAL A 340 -12.56 -14.32 3.98
N SER A 341 -13.26 -15.11 3.16
CA SER A 341 -14.00 -16.29 3.65
C SER A 341 -13.98 -17.44 2.66
N GLY A 342 -13.98 -18.67 3.19
CA GLY A 342 -13.95 -19.89 2.38
C GLY A 342 -12.55 -20.35 2.01
N PHE A 343 -11.51 -19.82 2.68
CA PHE A 343 -10.14 -20.30 2.57
C PHE A 343 -9.76 -21.11 3.81
N LYS A 344 -8.47 -21.38 3.99
CA LYS A 344 -7.97 -22.03 5.21
C LYS A 344 -8.25 -21.12 6.41
N ARG A 345 -8.54 -21.71 7.57
CA ARG A 345 -8.84 -20.97 8.81
C ARG A 345 -7.81 -19.89 9.15
N VAL A 346 -6.53 -20.16 8.94
CA VAL A 346 -5.42 -19.20 9.17
C VAL A 346 -5.48 -17.96 8.27
N ILE A 347 -6.18 -18.04 7.13
CA ILE A 347 -6.38 -16.94 6.18
C ILE A 347 -7.66 -16.18 6.53
N ASP A 348 -8.75 -16.90 6.82
CA ASP A 348 -10.07 -16.34 7.11
C ASP A 348 -10.14 -15.59 8.45
N GLU A 349 -9.39 -16.04 9.47
CA GLU A 349 -9.34 -15.38 10.80
C GLU A 349 -8.47 -14.11 10.81
N GLN A 350 -7.69 -13.88 9.75
CA GLN A 350 -6.78 -12.75 9.64
C GLN A 350 -7.51 -11.53 9.05
N ASP A 351 -7.29 -10.36 9.64
CA ASP A 351 -7.70 -9.10 9.02
C ASP A 351 -6.67 -8.70 7.95
N TRP A 352 -7.16 -8.34 6.76
CA TRP A 352 -6.34 -8.00 5.60
C TRP A 352 -6.49 -6.52 5.22
N THR A 353 -5.45 -5.95 4.61
CA THR A 353 -5.49 -4.64 3.97
C THR A 353 -4.85 -4.73 2.59
N ILE A 354 -5.48 -4.09 1.61
CA ILE A 354 -5.02 -4.13 0.23
C ILE A 354 -3.80 -3.21 0.06
N THR A 355 -2.72 -3.76 -0.47
CA THR A 355 -1.47 -3.04 -0.79
C THR A 355 -1.39 -2.68 -2.27
N LYS A 356 -1.99 -3.50 -3.13
CA LYS A 356 -2.01 -3.29 -4.57
C LYS A 356 -3.30 -3.81 -5.19
N VAL A 357 -3.84 -3.05 -6.14
CA VAL A 357 -4.99 -3.44 -6.95
C VAL A 357 -4.58 -3.33 -8.41
N THR A 358 -4.82 -4.38 -9.19
CA THR A 358 -4.67 -4.31 -10.64
C THR A 358 -5.97 -4.67 -11.32
N HIS A 359 -6.55 -3.72 -12.04
CA HIS A 359 -7.73 -3.93 -12.87
C HIS A 359 -7.31 -4.26 -14.30
N PHE A 360 -7.91 -5.30 -14.87
CA PHE A 360 -7.69 -5.68 -16.26
C PHE A 360 -9.01 -5.58 -17.00
N LEU A 361 -9.05 -4.75 -18.05
CA LEU A 361 -10.10 -4.75 -19.08
C LEU A 361 -9.47 -5.27 -20.37
N ASN A 362 -9.86 -6.45 -20.82
CA ASN A 362 -9.38 -7.02 -22.08
C ASN A 362 -10.42 -8.00 -22.66
N ASN A 363 -10.04 -8.79 -23.67
CA ASN A 363 -10.94 -9.78 -24.30
C ASN A 363 -11.49 -10.86 -23.34
N SER A 364 -10.91 -11.06 -22.16
CA SER A 364 -11.43 -11.95 -21.11
C SER A 364 -12.45 -11.28 -20.18
N GLY A 365 -12.76 -10.00 -20.40
CA GLY A 365 -13.69 -9.21 -19.60
C GLY A 365 -13.01 -8.22 -18.66
N PHE A 366 -13.71 -7.86 -17.59
CA PHE A 366 -13.16 -7.04 -16.50
C PHE A 366 -12.88 -7.90 -15.27
N THR A 367 -11.61 -7.99 -14.89
CA THR A 367 -11.13 -8.72 -13.70
C THR A 367 -10.32 -7.80 -12.80
N THR A 368 -10.16 -8.20 -11.54
CA THR A 368 -9.33 -7.45 -10.57
C THR A 368 -8.39 -8.42 -9.85
N SER A 369 -7.10 -8.15 -9.87
CA SER A 369 -6.11 -8.83 -9.02
C SER A 369 -5.82 -7.97 -7.79
N LEU A 370 -5.71 -8.62 -6.63
CA LEU A 370 -5.47 -7.99 -5.34
C LEU A 370 -4.25 -8.59 -4.68
N GLU A 371 -3.40 -7.73 -4.13
CA GLU A 371 -2.36 -8.10 -3.16
C GLU A 371 -2.73 -7.51 -1.80
N LEU A 372 -2.63 -8.34 -0.77
CA LEU A 372 -3.07 -8.05 0.59
C LEU A 372 -1.96 -8.39 1.57
N GLU A 373 -1.85 -7.55 2.59
CA GLU A 373 -0.99 -7.79 3.76
C GLU A 373 -1.83 -7.81 5.04
N VAL A 374 -1.24 -8.31 6.12
CA VAL A 374 -1.88 -8.35 7.43
C VAL A 374 -2.22 -6.94 7.89
N ARG A 375 -3.47 -6.73 8.31
CA ARG A 375 -3.89 -5.52 9.01
C ARG A 375 -3.61 -5.67 10.50
N LEU A 376 -2.91 -4.70 11.07
CA LEU A 376 -2.69 -4.62 12.51
C LEU A 376 -3.78 -3.74 13.14
N SER A 377 -4.64 -4.34 13.98
CA SER A 377 -5.59 -3.63 14.83
C SER A 377 -5.10 -3.62 16.28
N ASP A 378 -5.19 -2.45 16.94
CA ASP A 378 -5.01 -2.26 18.39
C ASP A 378 -3.76 -2.91 18.99
N VAL A 379 -2.59 -2.56 18.46
CA VAL A 379 -1.30 -3.06 18.95
C VAL A 379 -0.68 -2.10 19.96
N GLU A 380 -0.55 -2.57 21.20
CA GLU A 380 0.23 -1.90 22.25
C GLU A 380 1.66 -2.42 22.29
N TYR A 381 2.60 -1.50 22.51
CA TYR A 381 4.03 -1.78 22.55
C TYR A 381 4.61 -1.50 23.94
N GLU A 382 5.52 -2.35 24.38
CA GLU A 382 6.41 -2.07 25.51
C GLU A 382 7.71 -1.47 24.99
N THR A 383 8.16 -0.43 25.69
CA THR A 383 9.45 0.20 25.49
C THR A 383 10.40 -0.34 26.54
N GLU A 384 11.35 -1.16 26.12
CA GLU A 384 12.51 -1.51 26.96
C GLU A 384 13.60 -0.45 26.69
N ASP A 385 13.90 0.37 27.69
CA ASP A 385 15.12 1.17 27.72
C ASP A 385 16.22 0.25 28.30
N ASP A 386 17.34 0.07 27.58
CA ASP A 386 18.49 -0.69 28.11
C ASP A 386 19.15 0.15 29.22
N ASP A 387 18.82 -0.09 30.50
CA ASP A 387 19.49 0.48 31.68
C ASP A 387 21.00 0.20 31.69
#